data_AF-T0RNF6-F1
#
_entry.id   AF-T0RNF6-F1
#
_cell.length_a   1.000
_cell.length_b   1.000
_cell.length_c   1.000
_cell.angle_alpha   90.00
_cell.angle_beta   90.00
_cell.angle_gamma   90.00
#
_symmetry.space_group_name_H-M   'P 1'
#
loop_
_entity.id
_entity.type
_entity.pdbx_description
1 polymer ?
#
loop_
_entity_poly.entity_id
_entity_poly.type
_entity_poly.pdbx_seq_one_letter_code
_entity_poly.pdbx_strand_id
1 'polypeptide(L)'
;MKHIVTVLALSLTLFSCKSFRGNLSTTSELTLKDKKTTVKIPVGEHSLKVSFSSKRKGKFEVLGKKVNFKLKKGVKLPSEGRFCLLEDQWDQNFEACGEIVAEVSYGPLRHEWEGCTYQVPRTICEGGGRNRRCYTVYDTYHGQRHVEFRMKETIETIDLDLAQSGATSGTFHARNIYNDKMIERQGICR
;
A
#
# COMPACT_ATOMS: atom_id res chain seq x y z
N MET A 1 24.22 -17.59 28.88
CA MET A 1 22.90 -17.61 28.21
C MET A 1 22.52 -16.16 27.87
N LYS A 2 22.85 -15.69 26.67
CA LYS A 2 22.47 -14.35 26.19
C LYS A 2 21.35 -14.54 25.17
N HIS A 3 20.11 -14.35 25.62
CA HIS A 3 18.96 -14.36 24.73
C HIS A 3 19.03 -13.09 23.87
N ILE A 4 19.39 -13.27 22.61
CA ILE A 4 19.26 -12.25 21.57
C ILE A 4 17.76 -12.09 21.34
N VAL A 5 17.22 -10.97 21.80
CA VAL A 5 15.85 -10.54 21.51
C VAL A 5 15.84 -10.13 20.04
N THR A 6 15.47 -11.05 19.16
CA THR A 6 15.10 -10.76 17.78
C THR A 6 13.81 -9.94 17.82
N VAL A 7 13.96 -8.62 17.78
CA VAL A 7 12.84 -7.70 17.54
C VAL A 7 12.37 -7.96 16.12
N LEU A 8 11.41 -8.88 15.99
CA LEU A 8 10.60 -9.04 14.80
C LEU A 8 9.80 -7.74 14.67
N ALA A 9 10.37 -6.77 13.96
CA ALA A 9 9.70 -5.54 13.58
C ALA A 9 8.55 -5.94 12.66
N LEU A 10 7.41 -6.24 13.29
CA LEU A 10 6.11 -6.39 12.66
C LEU A 10 5.81 -5.04 12.02
N SER A 11 6.26 -4.88 10.78
CA SER A 11 5.95 -3.75 9.93
C SER A 11 4.43 -3.75 9.80
N LEU A 12 3.77 -2.88 10.59
CA LEU A 12 2.40 -2.45 10.35
C LEU A 12 2.42 -1.77 8.99
N THR A 13 2.35 -2.55 7.92
CA THR A 13 2.11 -2.04 6.58
C THR A 13 0.76 -1.35 6.65
N LEU A 14 0.80 -0.03 6.45
CA LEU A 14 -0.36 0.84 6.36
C LEU A 14 -1.17 0.41 5.13
N PHE A 15 -2.02 -0.60 5.26
CA PHE A 15 -2.91 -1.15 4.22
C PHE A 15 -3.95 -0.15 3.66
N SER A 16 -3.80 1.15 3.90
CA SER A 16 -4.87 2.12 3.64
C SER A 16 -4.87 2.79 2.27
N CYS A 17 -3.93 2.46 1.36
CA CYS A 17 -3.89 3.03 0.01
C CYS A 17 -3.43 2.03 -1.07
N LYS A 18 -4.00 0.82 -1.12
CA LYS A 18 -3.75 -0.10 -2.25
C LYS A 18 -4.54 0.33 -3.48
N SER A 19 -3.90 0.35 -4.65
CA SER A 19 -4.58 0.55 -5.93
C SER A 19 -4.11 -0.45 -6.97
N PHE A 20 -5.03 -1.16 -7.60
CA PHE A 20 -4.80 -2.09 -8.68
C PHE A 20 -5.13 -1.41 -10.00
N ARG A 21 -4.19 -1.45 -10.96
CA ARG A 21 -4.44 -1.01 -12.33
C ARG A 21 -4.35 -2.22 -13.24
N GLY A 22 -5.35 -2.40 -14.07
CA GLY A 22 -5.42 -3.56 -14.93
C GLY A 22 -6.39 -3.38 -16.08
N ASN A 23 -6.75 -4.52 -16.66
CA ASN A 23 -7.64 -4.60 -17.80
C ASN A 23 -8.95 -5.25 -17.36
N LEU A 24 -10.06 -4.64 -17.77
CA LEU A 24 -11.41 -5.13 -17.59
C LEU A 24 -11.95 -5.58 -18.96
N SER A 25 -12.17 -6.87 -19.11
CA SER A 25 -12.78 -7.50 -20.27
C SER A 25 -14.27 -7.67 -20.00
N THR A 26 -15.14 -6.94 -20.71
CA THR A 26 -16.60 -7.01 -20.52
C THR A 26 -17.27 -7.80 -21.64
N THR A 27 -18.13 -8.72 -21.27
CA THR A 27 -18.94 -9.56 -22.18
C THR A 27 -20.35 -9.03 -22.38
N SER A 28 -20.83 -8.20 -21.46
CA SER A 28 -22.11 -7.48 -21.52
C SER A 28 -21.93 -6.04 -21.01
N GLU A 29 -22.93 -5.17 -21.21
CA GLU A 29 -22.88 -3.82 -20.64
C GLU A 29 -22.87 -3.89 -19.11
N LEU A 30 -21.78 -3.44 -18.49
CA LEU A 30 -21.65 -3.36 -17.04
C LEU A 30 -21.91 -1.93 -16.57
N THR A 31 -22.76 -1.74 -15.56
CA THR A 31 -23.03 -0.41 -14.99
C THR A 31 -22.38 -0.27 -13.61
N LEU A 32 -21.46 0.68 -13.48
CA LEU A 32 -20.94 1.13 -12.19
C LEU A 32 -21.71 2.36 -11.72
N LYS A 33 -22.14 2.40 -10.47
CA LYS A 33 -22.96 3.49 -9.95
C LYS A 33 -22.48 3.98 -8.59
N ASP A 34 -22.47 5.30 -8.40
CA ASP A 34 -22.46 5.95 -7.11
C ASP A 34 -23.59 6.99 -7.00
N LYS A 35 -23.61 7.78 -5.93
CA LYS A 35 -24.67 8.79 -5.71
C LYS A 35 -24.70 9.90 -6.77
N LYS A 36 -23.59 10.18 -7.46
CA LYS A 36 -23.42 11.31 -8.37
C LYS A 36 -23.11 10.88 -9.81
N THR A 37 -22.56 9.68 -9.98
CA THR A 37 -21.97 9.22 -11.23
C THR A 37 -22.49 7.83 -11.55
N THR A 38 -23.00 7.68 -12.77
CA THR A 38 -23.28 6.37 -13.37
C THR A 38 -22.38 6.23 -14.58
N VAL A 39 -21.68 5.11 -14.69
CA VAL A 39 -20.81 4.79 -15.81
C VAL A 39 -21.26 3.46 -16.40
N LYS A 40 -21.70 3.50 -17.66
CA LYS A 40 -21.97 2.31 -18.46
C LYS A 40 -20.69 1.95 -19.20
N ILE A 41 -20.22 0.73 -19.00
CA ILE A 41 -19.03 0.18 -19.62
C ILE A 41 -19.54 -0.74 -20.74
N PRO A 42 -19.31 -0.39 -22.02
CA PRO A 42 -19.74 -1.21 -23.14
C PRO A 42 -18.89 -2.47 -23.24
N VAL A 43 -19.38 -3.48 -23.96
CA VAL A 43 -18.65 -4.72 -24.27
C VAL A 43 -17.26 -4.42 -24.86
N GLY A 44 -16.25 -5.19 -24.45
CA GLY A 44 -14.86 -5.05 -24.90
C GLY A 44 -13.87 -4.85 -23.76
N GLU A 45 -12.65 -4.43 -24.13
CA GLU A 45 -11.51 -4.25 -23.23
C GLU A 45 -11.36 -2.80 -22.76
N HIS A 46 -11.22 -2.60 -21.45
CA HIS A 46 -11.12 -1.27 -20.85
C HIS A 46 -10.06 -1.22 -19.75
N SER A 47 -9.30 -0.13 -19.68
CA SER A 47 -8.45 0.10 -18.50
C SER A 47 -9.32 0.42 -17.28
N LEU A 48 -9.17 -0.39 -16.24
CA LEU A 48 -9.81 -0.19 -14.95
C LEU A 48 -8.74 -0.01 -13.87
N LYS A 49 -8.95 1.00 -13.02
CA LYS A 49 -8.20 1.15 -11.78
C LYS A 49 -9.14 1.05 -10.59
N VAL A 50 -8.86 0.09 -9.71
CA VAL A 50 -9.52 -0.07 -8.42
C VAL A 50 -8.61 0.52 -7.35
N SER A 51 -9.10 1.42 -6.51
CA SER A 51 -8.29 1.94 -5.41
C SER A 51 -9.08 2.02 -4.13
N PHE A 52 -8.47 1.58 -3.03
CA PHE A 52 -9.06 1.59 -1.71
C PHE A 52 -8.54 2.82 -0.95
N SER A 53 -9.44 3.70 -0.54
CA SER A 53 -9.13 4.84 0.33
C SER A 53 -9.19 4.47 1.81
N SER A 54 -9.85 3.35 2.13
CA SER A 54 -9.89 2.74 3.45
C SER A 54 -10.31 1.28 3.32
N LYS A 55 -10.32 0.53 4.43
CA LYS A 55 -10.80 -0.86 4.49
C LYS A 55 -12.25 -1.09 4.00
N ARG A 56 -13.05 -0.03 3.86
CA ARG A 56 -14.49 -0.12 3.47
C ARG A 56 -14.88 0.81 2.33
N LYS A 57 -13.96 1.60 1.81
CA LYS A 57 -14.26 2.59 0.77
C LYS A 57 -13.23 2.48 -0.31
N GLY A 58 -13.69 2.46 -1.54
CA GLY A 58 -12.82 2.52 -2.70
C GLY A 58 -13.45 3.33 -3.82
N LYS A 59 -12.75 3.34 -4.94
CA LYS A 59 -13.20 3.95 -6.18
C LYS A 59 -12.71 3.14 -7.36
N PHE A 60 -13.58 3.04 -8.36
CA PHE A 60 -13.26 2.62 -9.71
C PHE A 60 -12.91 3.86 -10.53
N GLU A 61 -11.89 3.76 -11.36
CA GLU A 61 -11.55 4.74 -12.38
C GLU A 61 -11.49 4.02 -13.73
N VAL A 62 -12.45 4.33 -14.60
CA VAL A 62 -12.67 3.65 -15.89
C VAL A 62 -13.30 4.65 -16.86
N LEU A 63 -12.89 4.62 -18.14
CA LEU A 63 -13.32 5.58 -19.16
C LEU A 63 -13.16 7.05 -18.72
N GLY A 64 -12.09 7.36 -17.97
CA GLY A 64 -11.82 8.69 -17.42
C GLY A 64 -12.76 9.17 -16.30
N LYS A 65 -13.73 8.33 -15.89
CA LYS A 65 -14.69 8.65 -14.83
C LYS A 65 -14.34 7.93 -13.53
N LYS A 66 -14.67 8.56 -12.41
CA LYS A 66 -14.46 8.01 -11.07
C LYS A 66 -15.79 7.66 -10.42
N VAL A 67 -15.94 6.42 -9.99
CA VAL A 67 -17.15 5.91 -9.31
C VAL A 67 -16.73 5.40 -7.94
N ASN A 68 -17.29 6.00 -6.88
CA ASN A 68 -16.97 5.58 -5.52
C ASN A 68 -17.84 4.39 -5.11
N PHE A 69 -17.25 3.46 -4.37
CA PHE A 69 -18.01 2.36 -3.78
C PHE A 69 -17.73 2.25 -2.27
N LYS A 70 -18.68 1.68 -1.55
CA LYS A 70 -18.62 1.48 -0.11
C LYS A 70 -19.12 0.10 0.28
N LEU A 71 -18.27 -0.63 1.01
CA LEU A 71 -18.64 -1.89 1.63
C LEU A 71 -19.52 -1.64 2.86
N LYS A 72 -20.53 -2.50 3.06
CA LYS A 72 -21.40 -2.46 4.24
C LYS A 72 -20.62 -2.86 5.52
N LYS A 73 -21.21 -2.57 6.68
CA LYS A 73 -20.59 -2.87 7.97
C LYS A 73 -20.47 -4.39 8.12
N GLY A 74 -19.28 -4.87 8.52
CA GLY A 74 -19.01 -6.29 8.74
C GLY A 74 -18.24 -6.96 7.61
N VAL A 75 -18.38 -6.45 6.38
CA VAL A 75 -17.63 -6.94 5.21
C VAL A 75 -16.16 -6.58 5.36
N LYS A 76 -15.29 -7.57 5.20
CA LYS A 76 -13.83 -7.44 5.21
C LYS A 76 -13.30 -8.13 3.96
N LEU A 77 -12.56 -7.38 3.15
CA LEU A 77 -11.77 -7.96 2.08
C LEU A 77 -10.51 -8.59 2.68
N PRO A 78 -10.13 -9.80 2.26
CA PRO A 78 -8.87 -10.38 2.69
C PRO A 78 -7.70 -9.60 2.08
N SER A 79 -6.52 -9.70 2.71
CA SER A 79 -5.28 -9.21 2.10
C SER A 79 -4.79 -10.11 0.98
N GLU A 80 -5.08 -11.41 1.10
CA GLU A 80 -4.73 -12.50 0.18
C GLU A 80 -5.81 -13.59 0.25
N GLY A 81 -6.02 -14.31 -0.85
CA GLY A 81 -6.99 -15.39 -0.98
C GLY A 81 -8.28 -14.99 -1.68
N ARG A 82 -9.20 -15.96 -1.73
CA ARG A 82 -10.49 -15.83 -2.43
C ARG A 82 -11.51 -15.02 -1.64
N PHE A 83 -12.33 -14.26 -2.35
CA PHE A 83 -13.43 -13.52 -1.78
C PHE A 83 -14.59 -13.37 -2.76
N CYS A 84 -15.77 -13.06 -2.22
CA CYS A 84 -16.94 -12.67 -2.99
C CYS A 84 -17.62 -11.50 -2.28
N LEU A 85 -17.90 -10.45 -3.03
CA LEU A 85 -18.75 -9.33 -2.64
C LEU A 85 -20.10 -9.52 -3.32
N LEU A 86 -21.10 -9.91 -2.55
CA LEU A 86 -22.48 -10.03 -3.05
C LEU A 86 -23.12 -8.65 -3.21
N GLU A 87 -24.19 -8.55 -4.00
CA GLU A 87 -24.90 -7.28 -4.26
C GLU A 87 -25.32 -6.57 -2.96
N ASP A 88 -25.73 -7.34 -1.94
CA ASP A 88 -26.14 -6.81 -0.65
C ASP A 88 -24.98 -6.45 0.29
N GLN A 89 -23.72 -6.66 -0.10
CA GLN A 89 -22.55 -6.39 0.74
C GLN A 89 -21.90 -5.03 0.44
N TRP A 90 -22.32 -4.36 -0.61
CA TRP A 90 -21.81 -3.05 -1.03
C TRP A 90 -22.86 -2.23 -1.76
N ASP A 91 -22.46 -1.13 -2.40
CA ASP A 91 -23.35 -0.19 -3.08
C ASP A 91 -23.35 -0.34 -4.61
N GLN A 92 -23.02 -1.55 -5.10
CA GLN A 92 -23.12 -1.92 -6.51
C GLN A 92 -24.23 -2.95 -6.72
N ASN A 93 -24.78 -2.99 -7.93
CA ASN A 93 -25.86 -3.88 -8.36
C ASN A 93 -25.34 -5.13 -9.10
N PHE A 94 -24.14 -5.56 -8.76
CA PHE A 94 -23.49 -6.74 -9.29
C PHE A 94 -22.63 -7.37 -8.19
N GLU A 95 -22.32 -8.63 -8.38
CA GLU A 95 -21.42 -9.40 -7.53
C GLU A 95 -19.99 -9.31 -8.07
N ALA A 96 -19.01 -9.27 -7.17
CA ALA A 96 -17.60 -9.33 -7.52
C ALA A 96 -16.93 -10.46 -6.74
N CYS A 97 -16.63 -11.55 -7.43
CA CYS A 97 -15.92 -12.70 -6.87
C CYS A 97 -14.52 -12.78 -7.45
N GLY A 98 -13.56 -13.25 -6.68
CA GLY A 98 -12.19 -13.33 -7.18
C GLY A 98 -11.17 -13.74 -6.15
N GLU A 99 -9.91 -13.52 -6.48
CA GLU A 99 -8.76 -13.92 -5.69
C GLU A 99 -7.68 -12.84 -5.70
N ILE A 100 -7.04 -12.64 -4.56
CA ILE A 100 -5.83 -11.81 -4.43
C ILE A 100 -4.67 -12.74 -4.11
N VAL A 101 -3.66 -12.79 -4.97
CA VAL A 101 -2.44 -13.56 -4.72
C VAL A 101 -1.29 -12.57 -4.52
N ALA A 102 -0.47 -12.80 -3.50
CA ALA A 102 0.75 -12.04 -3.28
C ALA A 102 1.94 -13.00 -3.25
N GLU A 103 2.90 -12.75 -4.14
CA GLU A 103 4.17 -13.45 -4.18
C GLU A 103 5.25 -12.52 -3.68
N VAL A 104 6.01 -12.97 -2.68
CA VAL A 104 7.11 -12.19 -2.11
C VAL A 104 8.42 -12.90 -2.42
N SER A 105 9.35 -12.16 -3.03
CA SER A 105 10.71 -12.64 -3.26
C SER A 105 11.72 -11.66 -2.66
N TYR A 106 12.90 -12.18 -2.30
CA TYR A 106 13.98 -11.40 -1.73
C TYR A 106 15.20 -11.51 -2.65
N GLY A 107 15.70 -10.36 -3.09
CA GLY A 107 16.94 -10.28 -3.83
C GLY A 107 18.18 -10.65 -3.01
N PRO A 108 19.36 -10.68 -3.64
CA PRO A 108 20.63 -10.88 -2.95
C PRO A 108 20.91 -9.75 -1.95
N LEU A 109 21.72 -10.05 -0.94
CA LEU A 109 22.23 -9.04 0.00
C LEU A 109 23.13 -8.06 -0.74
N ARG A 110 22.91 -6.76 -0.54
CA ARG A 110 23.71 -5.67 -1.09
C ARG A 110 24.35 -4.87 0.03
N HIS A 111 25.50 -4.28 -0.27
CA HIS A 111 26.30 -3.47 0.63
C HIS A 111 26.51 -2.10 -0.01
N GLU A 112 26.04 -1.03 0.63
CA GLU A 112 26.15 0.35 0.11
C GLU A 112 26.53 1.32 1.22
N TRP A 113 27.06 2.48 0.84
CA TRP A 113 27.23 3.62 1.73
C TRP A 113 26.13 4.64 1.45
N GLU A 114 25.39 5.03 2.48
CA GLU A 114 24.34 6.04 2.39
C GLU A 114 24.71 7.28 3.20
N GLY A 115 24.30 8.45 2.70
CA GLY A 115 24.36 9.69 3.47
C GLY A 115 23.47 9.60 4.71
N CYS A 116 23.94 10.15 5.81
CA CYS A 116 23.21 10.20 7.07
C CYS A 116 23.50 11.51 7.80
N THR A 117 22.67 11.78 8.81
CA THR A 117 22.87 12.91 9.72
C THR A 117 22.84 12.44 11.15
N TYR A 118 23.67 13.03 12.00
CA TYR A 118 23.64 12.80 13.44
C TYR A 118 23.75 14.13 14.18
N GLN A 119 23.24 14.16 15.41
CA GLN A 119 23.25 15.36 16.24
C GLN A 119 24.23 15.17 17.40
N VAL A 120 25.08 16.17 17.63
CA VAL A 120 26.02 16.20 18.75
C VAL A 120 25.56 17.30 19.72
N PRO A 121 25.36 16.98 21.02
CA PRO A 121 25.02 17.99 22.00
C PRO A 121 26.22 18.89 22.28
N ARG A 122 26.01 20.21 22.27
CA ARG A 122 26.97 21.22 22.69
C ARG A 122 26.35 22.08 23.78
N THR A 123 27.03 22.20 24.91
CA THR A 123 26.58 23.08 25.99
C THR A 123 26.99 24.51 25.69
N ILE A 124 26.01 25.41 25.62
CA ILE A 124 26.24 26.85 25.56
C ILE A 124 25.90 27.41 26.94
N CYS A 125 26.76 28.28 27.45
CA CYS A 125 26.48 29.04 28.66
C CYS A 125 26.52 30.54 28.34
N GLU A 126 25.49 31.26 28.75
CA GLU A 126 25.38 32.70 28.56
C GLU A 126 25.29 33.43 29.92
N GLY A 127 25.78 34.67 29.96
CA GLY A 127 25.85 35.49 31.18
C GLY A 127 27.13 35.27 32.02
N GLY A 128 27.32 36.13 33.02
CA GLY A 128 28.45 36.09 33.96
C GLY A 128 28.00 36.09 35.44
N GLY A 129 28.84 35.54 36.32
CA GLY A 129 28.58 35.49 37.77
C GLY A 129 27.37 34.63 38.16
N ARG A 130 26.53 35.13 39.07
CA ARG A 130 25.34 34.41 39.60
C ARG A 130 24.21 34.20 38.58
N ASN A 131 24.26 34.83 37.40
CA ASN A 131 23.23 34.75 36.36
C ASN A 131 23.63 33.84 35.18
N ARG A 132 24.65 32.97 35.34
CA ARG A 132 25.06 32.04 34.28
C ARG A 132 23.95 31.02 34.02
N ARG A 133 23.41 31.03 32.80
CA ARG A 133 22.45 30.01 32.32
C ARG A 133 23.15 29.14 31.29
N CYS A 134 23.10 27.84 31.49
CA CYS A 134 23.63 26.88 30.53
C CYS A 134 22.47 26.06 29.95
N TYR A 135 22.51 25.82 28.65
CA TYR A 135 21.55 24.97 27.96
C TYR A 135 22.25 24.16 26.87
N THR A 136 21.67 23.02 26.53
CA THR A 136 22.18 22.13 25.49
C THR A 136 21.59 22.55 24.16
N VAL A 137 22.44 22.79 23.16
CA VAL A 137 22.05 22.87 21.76
C VAL A 137 22.51 21.61 21.03
N TYR A 138 21.87 21.26 19.92
CA TYR A 138 22.25 20.11 19.11
C TYR A 138 22.75 20.61 17.75
N ASP A 139 24.03 20.37 17.48
CA ASP A 139 24.64 20.66 16.18
C ASP A 139 24.44 19.44 15.27
N THR A 140 23.89 19.64 14.07
CA THR A 140 23.64 18.56 13.09
C THR A 140 24.85 18.40 12.18
N TYR A 141 25.40 17.19 12.12
CA TYR A 141 26.51 16.81 11.25
C TYR A 141 26.03 15.87 10.15
N HIS A 142 26.60 16.01 8.96
CA HIS A 142 26.40 15.10 7.84
C HIS A 142 27.54 14.09 7.81
N GLY A 143 27.21 12.83 7.55
CA GLY A 143 28.16 11.74 7.48
C GLY A 143 27.72 10.67 6.49
N GLN A 144 28.44 9.56 6.50
CA GLN A 144 28.08 8.35 5.76
C GLN A 144 27.97 7.16 6.70
N ARG A 145 27.11 6.21 6.33
CA ARG A 145 26.98 4.93 7.03
C ARG A 145 26.92 3.79 6.04
N HIS A 146 27.56 2.69 6.40
CA HIS A 146 27.43 1.45 5.67
C HIS A 146 26.07 0.81 5.97
N VAL A 147 25.35 0.39 4.94
CA VAL A 147 24.07 -0.31 5.04
C VAL A 147 24.13 -1.63 4.28
N GLU A 148 23.55 -2.66 4.88
CA GLU A 148 23.33 -3.96 4.26
C GLU A 148 21.82 -4.12 4.08
N PHE A 149 21.37 -4.43 2.87
CA PHE A 149 19.94 -4.52 2.57
C PHE A 149 19.65 -5.55 1.48
N ARG A 150 18.39 -5.97 1.44
CA ARG A 150 17.82 -6.74 0.33
C ARG A 150 16.70 -5.93 -0.32
N MET A 151 16.55 -6.08 -1.63
CA MET A 151 15.33 -5.62 -2.30
C MET A 151 14.27 -6.71 -2.11
N LYS A 152 13.16 -6.38 -1.46
CA LYS A 152 11.97 -7.22 -1.39
C LYS A 152 11.09 -6.85 -2.57
N GLU A 153 10.86 -7.80 -3.44
CA GLU A 153 9.86 -7.66 -4.51
C GLU A 153 8.55 -8.30 -4.02
N THR A 154 7.44 -7.60 -4.19
CA THR A 154 6.10 -8.13 -3.92
C THR A 154 5.28 -7.99 -5.20
N ILE A 155 4.88 -9.12 -5.77
CA ILE A 155 3.99 -9.19 -6.93
C ILE A 155 2.60 -9.48 -6.39
N GLU A 156 1.66 -8.56 -6.55
CA GLU A 156 0.26 -8.77 -6.20
C GLU A 156 -0.56 -8.90 -7.48
N THR A 157 -1.27 -10.02 -7.64
CA THR A 157 -2.28 -10.20 -8.68
C THR A 157 -3.67 -10.19 -8.08
N ILE A 158 -4.61 -9.60 -8.81
CA ILE A 158 -6.02 -9.66 -8.50
C ILE A 158 -6.77 -10.05 -9.77
N ASP A 159 -7.61 -11.07 -9.62
CA ASP A 159 -8.52 -11.58 -10.64
C ASP A 159 -9.94 -11.44 -10.08
N LEU A 160 -10.83 -10.78 -10.82
CA LEU A 160 -12.22 -10.59 -10.44
C LEU A 160 -13.17 -10.97 -11.57
N ASP A 161 -14.17 -11.76 -11.26
CA ASP A 161 -15.35 -11.97 -12.07
C ASP A 161 -16.47 -11.05 -11.56
N LEU A 162 -17.03 -10.25 -12.46
CA LEU A 162 -18.12 -9.33 -12.20
C LEU A 162 -19.39 -9.94 -12.77
N ALA A 163 -20.33 -10.35 -11.91
CA ALA A 163 -21.57 -10.99 -12.31
C ALA A 163 -22.77 -10.09 -12.05
N GLN A 164 -23.59 -9.86 -13.06
CA GLN A 164 -24.83 -9.09 -12.95
C GLN A 164 -26.00 -10.01 -13.27
N SER A 165 -26.99 -10.08 -12.38
CA SER A 165 -28.15 -10.98 -12.52
C SER A 165 -27.75 -12.46 -12.68
N GLY A 166 -26.67 -12.89 -12.02
CA GLY A 166 -26.19 -14.28 -12.03
C GLY A 166 -25.36 -14.68 -13.27
N ALA A 167 -25.09 -13.76 -14.21
CA ALA A 167 -24.24 -14.01 -15.37
C ALA A 167 -22.97 -13.15 -15.32
N THR A 168 -21.82 -13.76 -15.64
CA THR A 168 -20.53 -13.04 -15.74
C THR A 168 -20.61 -12.00 -16.86
N SER A 169 -20.56 -10.74 -16.46
CA SER A 169 -20.65 -9.55 -17.30
C SER A 169 -19.28 -8.94 -17.62
N GLY A 170 -18.26 -9.29 -16.84
CA GLY A 170 -16.87 -9.00 -17.18
C GLY A 170 -15.88 -9.62 -16.21
N THR A 171 -14.61 -9.61 -16.62
CA THR A 171 -13.48 -10.09 -15.83
C THR A 171 -12.43 -8.99 -15.73
N PHE A 172 -11.89 -8.78 -14.54
CA PHE A 172 -10.83 -7.81 -14.29
C PHE A 172 -9.57 -8.51 -13.84
N HIS A 173 -8.47 -8.27 -14.54
CA HIS A 173 -7.15 -8.74 -14.18
C HIS A 173 -6.23 -7.56 -13.94
N ALA A 174 -5.57 -7.53 -12.78
CA ALA A 174 -4.50 -6.57 -12.51
C ALA A 174 -3.31 -7.23 -11.83
N ARG A 175 -2.13 -6.72 -12.15
CA ARG A 175 -0.86 -7.13 -11.57
C ARG A 175 -0.06 -5.90 -11.16
N ASN A 176 0.27 -5.83 -9.88
CA ASN A 176 1.10 -4.79 -9.30
C ASN A 176 2.43 -5.38 -8.86
N ILE A 177 3.51 -4.61 -9.01
CA ILE A 177 4.84 -4.98 -8.53
C ILE A 177 5.34 -3.86 -7.63
N TYR A 178 5.73 -4.20 -6.42
CA TYR A 178 6.31 -3.30 -5.43
C TYR A 178 7.73 -3.74 -5.12
N ASN A 179 8.62 -2.77 -4.93
CA ASN A 179 10.00 -3.00 -4.57
C ASN A 179 10.33 -2.21 -3.31
N ASP A 180 10.60 -2.90 -2.21
CA ASP A 180 10.92 -2.30 -0.92
C ASP A 180 12.39 -2.59 -0.56
N LYS A 181 13.11 -1.56 -0.12
CA LYS A 181 14.47 -1.71 0.43
C LYS A 181 14.37 -2.17 1.88
N MET A 182 14.70 -3.42 2.15
CA MET A 182 14.70 -4.02 3.49
C MET A 182 16.11 -3.95 4.08
N ILE A 183 16.33 -3.04 5.03
CA ILE A 183 17.62 -2.89 5.72
C ILE A 183 17.79 -4.04 6.72
N GLU A 184 18.82 -4.84 6.52
CA GLU A 184 19.22 -5.94 7.41
C GLU A 184 20.15 -5.42 8.51
N ARG A 185 21.09 -4.54 8.12
CA ARG A 185 22.07 -3.95 9.03
C ARG A 185 22.36 -2.52 8.65
N GLN A 186 22.49 -1.67 9.66
CA GLN A 186 22.93 -0.29 9.50
C GLN A 186 24.12 0.00 10.43
N GLY A 187 25.19 0.58 9.86
CA GLY A 187 26.34 1.06 10.60
C GLY A 187 26.07 2.39 11.29
N ILE A 188 27.04 2.80 12.13
CA ILE A 188 27.03 4.12 12.78
C ILE A 188 27.28 5.20 11.72
N CYS A 189 26.56 6.32 11.80
CA CYS A 189 26.83 7.49 10.99
C CYS A 189 28.15 8.14 11.42
N ARG A 190 29.08 8.33 10.49
CA ARG A 190 30.39 8.95 10.73
C ARG A 190 30.63 10.07 9.74
#